data_AF-A0A1V3SUT8-F1
#
_entry.id   AF-A0A1V3SUT8-F1
#
_cell.length_a   1.000
_cell.length_b   1.000
_cell.length_c   1.000
_cell.angle_alpha   90.00
_cell.angle_beta   90.00
_cell.angle_gamma   90.00
#
_symmetry.space_group_name_H-M   'P 1'
#
loop_
_entity.id
_entity.type
_entity.pdbx_description
1 polymer ?
#
loop_
_entity_poly.entity_id
_entity_poly.type
_entity_poly.pdbx_seq_one_letter_code
_entity_poly.pdbx_strand_id
1 'polypeptide(L)'
;MEHVAFDPDKDRLFSVGDLVDRGEDSPGGLTLLLEPWFHAVKGNHEDMMMDYLLPRAQQKYSMESFDGKPDHAFLFNGGEAWFGDYRMPTDVKKNLESLPFLIVVGEGEERFHVIHADLVRNFLDPVWGSASLPADGGTAPTGQGLTGRMEVLFFTDSEIDSGLPWEESRYIPGFDNFGTVADSLTWDRSLVHAINLQKRGNPVEGLSLETPGLSQTYCGHTPLRKPLLAASHRFIDTGGYIRKSLDSGLSLAEALTDRIWTARIHPDGKIKVEERTFDRIEC
;
A
#
# COMPACT_ATOMS: atom_id res chain seq x y z
N MET A 1 18.91 5.28 -8.23
CA MET A 1 18.78 6.68 -8.68
C MET A 1 19.70 7.02 -9.85
N GLU A 2 21.01 6.72 -9.78
CA GLU A 2 21.96 6.98 -10.90
C GLU A 2 21.49 6.44 -12.26
N HIS A 3 20.92 5.23 -12.30
CA HIS A 3 20.45 4.60 -13.54
C HIS A 3 19.38 5.41 -14.29
N VAL A 4 18.56 6.15 -13.56
CA VAL A 4 17.50 6.99 -14.12
C VAL A 4 17.92 8.46 -14.21
N ALA A 5 19.19 8.76 -13.97
CA ALA A 5 19.75 10.12 -13.99
C ALA A 5 18.97 11.12 -13.13
N PHE A 6 18.47 10.67 -11.97
CA PHE A 6 17.67 11.49 -11.06
C PHE A 6 18.45 12.73 -10.59
N ASP A 7 17.82 13.89 -10.70
CA ASP A 7 18.34 15.19 -10.29
C ASP A 7 17.48 15.76 -9.14
N PRO A 8 17.96 15.78 -7.89
CA PRO A 8 17.18 16.23 -6.74
C PRO A 8 16.80 17.72 -6.80
N ASP A 9 17.41 18.51 -7.68
CA ASP A 9 17.06 19.93 -7.88
C ASP A 9 15.92 20.11 -8.89
N LYS A 10 15.57 19.07 -9.66
CA LYS A 10 14.56 19.12 -10.74
C LYS A 10 13.43 18.11 -10.56
N ASP A 11 13.77 16.93 -10.06
CA ASP A 11 12.89 15.78 -9.98
C ASP A 11 12.27 15.66 -8.58
N ARG A 12 11.10 15.03 -8.52
CA ARG A 12 10.44 14.63 -7.28
C ARG A 12 10.35 13.11 -7.24
N LEU A 13 10.59 12.53 -6.06
CA LEU A 13 10.38 11.11 -5.80
C LEU A 13 9.15 10.94 -4.92
N PHE A 14 8.21 10.10 -5.39
CA PHE A 14 7.04 9.72 -4.61
C PHE A 14 7.17 8.26 -4.17
N SER A 15 7.20 8.04 -2.85
CA SER A 15 7.19 6.72 -2.24
C SER A 15 5.77 6.28 -1.92
N VAL A 16 5.49 5.00 -2.19
CA VAL A 16 4.24 4.33 -1.81
C VAL A 16 4.22 3.89 -0.34
N GLY A 17 5.12 4.38 0.51
CA GLY A 17 5.19 4.05 1.94
C GLY A 17 6.06 2.84 2.26
N ASP A 18 5.97 2.33 3.50
CA ASP A 18 6.82 1.25 4.05
C ASP A 18 8.31 1.56 3.95
N LEU A 19 8.70 2.69 4.55
CA LEU A 19 10.08 3.16 4.65
C LEU A 19 10.88 2.42 5.72
N VAL A 20 10.19 1.77 6.66
CA VAL A 20 10.80 1.11 7.82
C VAL A 20 10.51 -0.39 7.87
N ASP A 21 11.26 -1.06 8.74
CA ASP A 21 11.20 -2.49 9.07
C ASP A 21 11.67 -3.43 7.95
N ARG A 22 12.00 -4.67 8.36
CA ARG A 22 12.48 -5.81 7.55
C ARG A 22 13.82 -5.60 6.81
N GLY A 23 14.15 -4.36 6.45
CA GLY A 23 15.42 -3.93 5.88
C GLY A 23 16.51 -3.71 6.93
N GLU A 24 17.73 -3.44 6.45
CA GLU A 24 18.90 -3.24 7.31
C GLU A 24 19.03 -1.80 7.85
N ASP A 25 18.31 -0.83 7.27
CA ASP A 25 18.47 0.60 7.56
C ASP A 25 17.14 1.36 7.58
N SER A 26 16.25 1.01 8.51
CA SER A 26 15.02 1.79 8.78
C SER A 26 15.31 3.25 9.16
N PRO A 27 16.34 3.57 9.99
CA PRO A 27 16.72 4.96 10.26
C PRO A 27 17.03 5.76 8.99
N GLY A 28 17.79 5.19 8.05
CA GLY A 28 18.07 5.80 6.75
C GLY A 28 16.80 6.02 5.94
N GLY A 29 15.89 5.04 5.90
CA GLY A 29 14.58 5.18 5.28
C GLY A 29 13.78 6.37 5.82
N LEU A 30 13.76 6.56 7.14
CA LEU A 30 13.13 7.72 7.78
C LEU A 30 13.83 9.05 7.48
N THR A 31 15.16 9.06 7.33
CA THR A 31 15.88 10.31 6.99
C THR A 31 15.53 10.86 5.61
N LEU A 32 15.03 10.02 4.69
CA LEU A 32 14.51 10.50 3.40
C LEU A 32 13.35 11.49 3.57
N LEU A 33 12.59 11.42 4.67
CA LEU A 33 11.52 12.38 4.95
C LEU A 33 12.03 13.80 5.19
N LEU A 34 13.34 14.00 5.37
CA LEU A 34 13.95 15.32 5.49
C LEU A 34 14.32 15.94 4.14
N GLU A 35 14.30 15.14 3.08
CA GLU A 35 14.69 15.57 1.74
C GLU A 35 13.54 16.30 1.04
N PRO A 36 13.75 17.51 0.49
CA PRO A 36 12.68 18.32 -0.10
C PRO A 36 12.09 17.72 -1.39
N TRP A 37 12.85 16.85 -2.06
CA TRP A 37 12.44 16.14 -3.27
C TRP A 37 11.74 14.82 -2.98
N PHE A 38 11.66 14.38 -1.72
CA PHE A 38 11.08 13.10 -1.32
C PHE A 38 9.70 13.30 -0.68
N HIS A 39 8.70 12.68 -1.28
CA HIS A 39 7.32 12.69 -0.81
C HIS A 39 6.87 11.26 -0.60
N ALA A 40 6.22 10.95 0.52
CA ALA A 40 5.74 9.61 0.80
C ALA A 40 4.29 9.66 1.26
N VAL A 41 3.56 8.59 0.99
CA VAL A 41 2.34 8.26 1.73
C VAL A 41 2.66 7.42 2.95
N LYS A 42 1.74 7.42 3.92
CA LYS A 42 1.81 6.57 5.11
C LYS A 42 1.54 5.11 4.74
N GLY A 43 2.51 4.23 4.95
CA GLY A 43 2.32 2.78 4.87
C GLY A 43 1.84 2.17 6.18
N ASN A 44 1.50 0.88 6.17
CA ASN A 44 1.08 0.21 7.40
C ASN A 44 2.24 0.08 8.39
N HIS A 45 3.49 0.01 7.93
CA HIS A 45 4.64 -0.04 8.82
C HIS A 45 4.85 1.29 9.57
N GLU A 46 4.70 2.43 8.88
CA GLU A 46 4.70 3.75 9.55
C GLU A 46 3.54 3.88 10.54
N ASP A 47 2.34 3.42 10.16
CA ASP A 47 1.15 3.50 11.00
C ASP A 47 1.30 2.67 12.29
N MET A 48 1.77 1.41 12.18
CA MET A 48 2.08 0.58 13.33
C MET A 48 3.16 1.20 14.23
N MET A 49 4.20 1.81 13.65
CA MET A 49 5.26 2.46 14.44
C MET A 49 4.72 3.67 15.21
N MET A 50 3.87 4.49 14.59
CA MET A 50 3.22 5.62 15.26
C MET A 50 2.26 5.17 16.35
N ASP A 51 1.49 4.12 16.10
CA ASP A 51 0.62 3.51 17.11
C ASP A 51 1.43 3.02 18.31
N TYR A 52 2.56 2.35 18.07
CA TYR A 52 3.45 1.87 19.13
C TYR A 52 3.97 3.01 20.04
N LEU A 53 4.12 4.22 19.52
CA LEU A 53 4.54 5.40 20.27
C LEU A 53 3.45 6.00 21.17
N LEU A 54 2.19 5.58 21.00
CA LEU A 54 1.07 6.01 21.84
C LEU A 54 1.12 5.32 23.22
N PRO A 55 0.48 5.91 24.24
CA PRO A 55 0.23 5.22 25.50
C PRO A 55 -0.46 3.87 25.26
N ARG A 56 -0.05 2.81 25.96
CA ARG A 56 -0.56 1.43 25.74
C ARG A 56 -2.08 1.32 25.68
N ALA A 57 -2.80 2.10 26.48
CA ALA A 57 -4.26 2.09 26.51
C ALA A 57 -4.94 2.70 25.26
N GLN A 58 -4.18 3.34 24.38
CA GLN A 58 -4.62 3.97 23.13
C GLN A 58 -4.12 3.23 21.89
N GLN A 59 -3.27 2.22 22.06
CA GLN A 59 -2.71 1.44 20.96
C GLN A 59 -3.80 0.59 20.32
N LYS A 60 -3.90 0.68 18.99
CA LYS A 60 -4.81 -0.11 18.17
C LYS A 60 -4.23 -1.49 17.84
N TYR A 61 -2.92 -1.59 17.65
CA TYR A 61 -2.24 -2.79 17.17
C TYR A 61 -1.57 -3.59 18.28
N SER A 62 -2.21 -3.62 19.46
CA SER A 62 -1.75 -4.43 20.59
C SER A 62 -1.83 -5.92 20.26
N MET A 63 -0.82 -6.69 20.67
CA MET A 63 -0.78 -8.14 20.53
C MET A 63 -0.68 -8.84 21.88
N GLU A 64 -1.27 -10.03 22.00
CA GLU A 64 -1.14 -10.85 23.19
C GLU A 64 0.24 -11.54 23.25
N SER A 65 1.05 -11.21 24.26
CA SER A 65 2.33 -11.88 24.51
C SER A 65 2.15 -13.08 25.43
N PHE A 66 2.44 -14.29 24.94
CA PHE A 66 2.34 -15.53 25.74
C PHE A 66 3.68 -16.18 26.10
N ASP A 67 4.80 -15.75 25.50
CA ASP A 67 6.05 -16.50 25.56
C ASP A 67 7.31 -15.64 25.28
N GLY A 68 7.29 -14.36 25.66
CA GLY A 68 8.39 -13.42 25.39
C GLY A 68 8.42 -12.87 23.96
N LYS A 69 7.36 -13.11 23.19
CA LYS A 69 7.10 -12.45 21.90
C LYS A 69 6.75 -10.97 22.07
N PRO A 70 6.98 -10.16 21.02
CA PRO A 70 6.60 -8.76 21.02
C PRO A 70 5.10 -8.57 21.27
N ASP A 71 4.76 -7.57 22.08
CA ASP A 71 3.39 -7.28 22.52
C ASP A 71 2.67 -6.27 21.60
N HIS A 72 3.23 -6.01 20.41
CA HIS A 72 2.74 -5.03 19.47
C HIS A 72 3.09 -5.39 18.02
N ALA A 73 2.19 -5.10 17.07
CA ALA A 73 2.37 -5.47 15.66
C ALA A 73 3.62 -4.85 15.01
N PHE A 74 3.96 -3.59 15.33
CA PHE A 74 5.21 -2.95 14.90
C PHE A 74 6.46 -3.78 15.25
N LEU A 75 6.57 -4.18 16.52
CA LEU A 75 7.68 -4.99 17.00
C LEU A 75 7.63 -6.43 16.51
N PHE A 76 6.50 -6.91 16.01
CA PHE A 76 6.41 -8.22 15.36
C PHE A 76 6.86 -8.16 13.89
N ASN A 77 6.73 -6.99 13.26
CA ASN A 77 6.95 -6.80 11.84
C ASN A 77 8.36 -6.31 11.47
N GLY A 78 9.29 -6.24 12.42
CA GLY A 78 10.69 -5.87 12.20
C GLY A 78 11.16 -4.71 13.09
N GLY A 79 10.24 -3.99 13.75
CA GLY A 79 10.56 -2.88 14.65
C GLY A 79 11.50 -3.26 15.80
N GLU A 80 11.39 -4.48 16.30
CA GLU A 80 12.21 -5.03 17.39
C GLU A 80 13.70 -5.07 17.05
N ALA A 81 14.05 -5.16 15.77
CA ALA A 81 15.43 -5.31 15.33
C ALA A 81 16.23 -3.99 15.33
N TRP A 82 15.55 -2.83 15.31
CA TRP A 82 16.22 -1.54 15.09
C TRP A 82 15.74 -0.42 16.02
N PHE A 83 14.48 -0.47 16.49
CA PHE A 83 13.86 0.68 17.14
C PHE A 83 14.41 0.95 18.55
N GLY A 84 14.86 -0.08 19.29
CA GLY A 84 15.32 0.06 20.67
C GLY A 84 16.50 1.04 20.84
N ASP A 85 17.43 1.02 19.89
CA ASP A 85 18.60 1.90 19.87
C ASP A 85 18.36 3.18 19.06
N TYR A 86 17.26 3.24 18.30
CA TYR A 86 16.94 4.40 17.50
C TYR A 86 16.50 5.60 18.37
N ARG A 87 16.96 6.78 17.99
CA ARG A 87 16.55 8.06 18.60
C ARG A 87 16.00 8.93 17.49
N MET A 88 14.67 8.91 17.34
CA MET A 88 13.98 9.62 16.27
C MET A 88 14.20 11.14 16.39
N PRO A 89 14.79 11.80 15.38
CA PRO A 89 14.90 13.25 15.35
C PRO A 89 13.51 13.92 15.35
N THR A 90 13.40 15.11 15.94
CA THR A 90 12.12 15.84 16.03
C THR A 90 11.53 16.16 14.65
N ASP A 91 12.36 16.56 13.68
CA ASP A 91 11.89 16.87 12.33
C ASP A 91 11.43 15.62 11.58
N VAL A 92 12.11 14.49 11.79
CA VAL A 92 11.67 13.18 11.25
C VAL A 92 10.32 12.80 11.85
N LYS A 93 10.16 12.90 13.17
CA LYS A 93 8.88 12.62 13.86
C LYS A 93 7.76 13.49 13.31
N LYS A 94 8.00 14.80 13.18
CA LYS A 94 7.02 15.75 12.66
C LYS A 94 6.60 15.39 11.23
N ASN A 95 7.56 15.07 10.36
CA ASN A 95 7.27 14.74 8.96
C ASN A 95 6.53 13.39 8.86
N LEU A 96 6.92 12.40 9.67
CA LEU A 96 6.24 11.12 9.81
C LEU A 96 4.77 11.28 10.24
N GLU A 97 4.51 12.07 11.29
CA GLU A 97 3.15 12.34 11.78
C GLU A 97 2.28 13.05 10.72
N SER A 98 2.91 13.77 9.79
CA SER A 98 2.24 14.50 8.71
C SER A 98 2.04 13.70 7.42
N LEU A 99 2.49 12.44 7.34
CA LEU A 99 2.37 11.65 6.12
C LEU A 99 0.90 11.50 5.70
N PRO A 100 0.54 11.87 4.46
CA PRO A 100 -0.80 11.67 3.94
C PRO A 100 -1.06 10.19 3.63
N PHE A 101 -2.32 9.75 3.62
CA PHE A 101 -2.69 8.43 3.11
C PHE A 101 -2.76 8.37 1.59
N LEU A 102 -2.99 9.52 0.94
CA LEU A 102 -3.16 9.66 -0.50
C LEU A 102 -2.54 10.99 -0.94
N ILE A 103 -1.74 10.94 -2.01
CA ILE A 103 -1.23 12.13 -2.71
C ILE A 103 -1.89 12.18 -4.09
N VAL A 104 -2.46 13.32 -4.44
CA VAL A 104 -2.89 13.64 -5.82
C VAL A 104 -1.82 14.52 -6.45
N VAL A 105 -1.37 14.17 -7.65
CA VAL A 105 -0.42 14.95 -8.44
C VAL A 105 -1.03 15.26 -9.79
N GLY A 106 -0.87 16.51 -10.25
CA GLY A 106 -1.37 16.95 -11.56
C GLY A 106 -2.89 17.10 -11.60
N GLU A 107 -3.40 17.36 -12.80
CA GLU A 107 -4.82 17.55 -13.10
C GLU A 107 -5.12 17.00 -14.51
N GLY A 108 -6.39 16.66 -14.78
CA GLY A 108 -6.80 16.18 -16.10
C GLY A 108 -6.03 14.92 -16.54
N GLU A 109 -5.47 14.94 -17.76
CA GLU A 109 -4.70 13.81 -18.33
C GLU A 109 -3.35 13.58 -17.62
N GLU A 110 -2.84 14.58 -16.89
CA GLU A 110 -1.60 14.48 -16.11
C GLU A 110 -1.87 14.10 -14.66
N ARG A 111 -3.12 13.84 -14.28
CA ARG A 111 -3.50 13.45 -12.93
C ARG A 111 -3.07 12.01 -12.64
N PHE A 112 -2.41 11.82 -11.51
CA PHE A 112 -2.17 10.49 -10.94
C PHE A 112 -2.21 10.53 -9.40
N HIS A 113 -2.35 9.35 -8.82
CA HIS A 113 -2.37 9.16 -7.37
C HIS A 113 -1.18 8.34 -6.91
N VAL A 114 -0.79 8.57 -5.66
CA VAL A 114 0.14 7.73 -4.92
C VAL A 114 -0.55 7.34 -3.63
N ILE A 115 -0.62 6.03 -3.37
CA ILE A 115 -1.20 5.44 -2.18
C ILE A 115 -0.34 4.25 -1.75
N HIS A 116 -0.59 3.73 -0.54
CA HIS A 116 0.17 2.60 -0.05
C HIS A 116 -0.43 1.26 -0.49
N ALA A 117 -1.70 1.00 -0.15
CA ALA A 117 -2.41 -0.23 -0.49
C ALA A 117 -3.39 -0.04 -1.67
N ASP A 118 -4.67 -0.41 -1.54
CA ASP A 118 -5.66 -0.33 -2.62
C ASP A 118 -6.59 0.90 -2.48
N LEU A 119 -6.98 1.54 -3.59
CA LEU A 119 -8.01 2.60 -3.64
C LEU A 119 -9.39 2.01 -3.96
N VAL A 120 -9.85 1.11 -3.11
CA VAL A 120 -11.09 0.37 -3.30
C VAL A 120 -12.20 0.99 -2.45
N ARG A 121 -13.35 1.27 -3.07
CA ARG A 121 -14.56 1.67 -2.35
C ARG A 121 -15.08 0.48 -1.55
N ASN A 122 -15.14 -0.69 -2.19
CA ASN A 122 -15.56 -1.91 -1.51
C ASN A 122 -15.21 -3.16 -2.33
N PHE A 123 -15.02 -4.28 -1.65
CA PHE A 123 -15.00 -5.61 -2.26
C PHE A 123 -16.18 -6.43 -1.73
N LEU A 124 -17.14 -6.72 -2.61
CA LEU A 124 -18.31 -7.55 -2.31
C LEU A 124 -17.98 -9.00 -2.63
N ASP A 125 -17.49 -9.71 -1.62
CA ASP A 125 -17.31 -11.17 -1.69
C ASP A 125 -18.63 -11.86 -1.24
N PRO A 126 -19.27 -12.69 -2.08
CA PRO A 126 -20.32 -13.59 -1.65
C PRO A 126 -19.69 -14.73 -0.84
N VAL A 127 -19.15 -14.42 0.35
CA VAL A 127 -18.73 -15.47 1.26
C VAL A 127 -19.98 -16.22 1.70
N TRP A 128 -19.98 -17.51 1.36
CA TRP A 128 -20.88 -18.51 1.89
C TRP A 128 -20.96 -18.41 3.41
N GLY A 129 -22.10 -17.91 3.89
CA GLY A 129 -22.39 -17.77 5.31
C GLY A 129 -22.28 -16.32 5.77
N SER A 130 -23.41 -15.79 6.18
CA SER A 130 -23.63 -14.52 6.89
C SER A 130 -22.90 -14.39 8.24
N ALA A 131 -21.74 -15.05 8.41
CA ALA A 131 -20.97 -15.10 9.65
C ALA A 131 -19.76 -14.16 9.65
N SER A 132 -19.41 -13.55 8.51
CA SER A 132 -18.34 -12.56 8.39
C SER A 132 -18.82 -11.11 8.44
N LEU A 133 -20.14 -10.89 8.40
CA LEU A 133 -20.74 -9.58 8.69
C LEU A 133 -21.12 -9.56 10.18
N PRO A 134 -20.72 -8.54 10.96
CA PRO A 134 -21.13 -8.42 12.34
C PRO A 134 -22.66 -8.40 12.41
N ALA A 135 -23.24 -9.21 13.30
CA ALA A 135 -24.69 -9.27 13.52
C ALA A 135 -25.25 -7.95 14.09
N ASP A 136 -24.37 -7.02 14.46
CA ASP A 136 -24.59 -5.83 15.28
C ASP A 136 -24.44 -4.49 14.54
N GLY A 137 -24.69 -4.47 13.23
CA GLY A 137 -25.24 -3.26 12.59
C GLY A 137 -24.23 -2.24 12.04
N GLY A 138 -23.04 -2.67 11.65
CA GLY A 138 -22.32 -1.94 10.60
C GLY A 138 -23.18 -1.95 9.33
N THR A 139 -23.46 -0.79 8.73
CA THR A 139 -24.17 -0.74 7.44
C THR A 139 -23.31 -1.49 6.43
N ALA A 140 -23.81 -2.61 5.91
CA ALA A 140 -23.21 -3.25 4.75
C ALA A 140 -22.97 -2.17 3.67
N PRO A 141 -21.83 -2.18 2.96
CA PRO A 141 -21.52 -1.13 2.01
C PRO A 141 -22.66 -0.98 0.99
N THR A 142 -23.03 0.25 0.69
CA THR A 142 -24.06 0.56 -0.31
C THR A 142 -23.52 0.30 -1.72
N GLY A 143 -23.43 -0.97 -2.12
CA GLY A 143 -23.28 -1.41 -3.49
C GLY A 143 -24.56 -2.12 -3.94
N GLN A 144 -24.84 -2.13 -5.25
CA GLN A 144 -25.98 -2.90 -5.77
C GLN A 144 -25.77 -4.41 -5.66
N GLY A 145 -24.56 -4.86 -5.31
CA GLY A 145 -24.24 -6.19 -4.76
C GLY A 145 -25.20 -7.26 -5.22
N LEU A 146 -25.18 -7.54 -6.53
CA LEU A 146 -26.04 -8.56 -7.08
C LEU A 146 -25.70 -9.88 -6.39
N THR A 147 -26.64 -10.40 -5.61
CA THR A 147 -26.47 -11.64 -4.84
C THR A 147 -25.89 -12.74 -5.73
N GLY A 148 -24.71 -13.25 -5.36
CA GLY A 148 -24.05 -14.36 -6.08
C GLY A 148 -23.03 -13.96 -7.14
N ARG A 149 -22.62 -12.68 -7.24
CA ARG A 149 -21.49 -12.25 -8.06
C ARG A 149 -20.51 -11.42 -7.23
N MET A 150 -19.21 -11.69 -7.40
CA MET A 150 -18.16 -10.88 -6.79
C MET A 150 -18.03 -9.57 -7.55
N GLU A 151 -17.86 -8.47 -6.82
CA GLU A 151 -17.72 -7.14 -7.39
C GLU A 151 -16.66 -6.35 -6.62
N VAL A 152 -15.75 -5.69 -7.35
CA VAL A 152 -14.85 -4.66 -6.79
C VAL A 152 -15.36 -3.30 -7.23
N LEU A 153 -15.60 -2.42 -6.26
CA LEU A 153 -15.98 -1.03 -6.48
C LEU A 153 -14.79 -0.13 -6.12
N PHE A 154 -14.62 0.94 -6.88
CA PHE A 154 -13.52 1.88 -6.71
C PHE A 154 -14.03 3.27 -6.37
N PHE A 155 -13.22 4.03 -5.64
CA PHE A 155 -13.43 5.46 -5.56
C PHE A 155 -13.11 6.11 -6.90
N THR A 156 -13.80 7.21 -7.19
CA THR A 156 -13.54 8.07 -8.36
C THR A 156 -12.73 9.31 -7.98
N ASP A 157 -12.11 9.96 -8.95
CA ASP A 157 -11.44 11.25 -8.78
C ASP A 157 -12.38 12.29 -8.17
N SER A 158 -13.66 12.27 -8.56
CA SER A 158 -14.67 13.17 -8.01
C SER A 158 -14.96 12.90 -6.52
N GLU A 159 -14.93 11.66 -6.07
CA GLU A 159 -15.06 11.32 -4.64
C GLU A 159 -13.82 11.72 -3.86
N ILE A 160 -12.62 11.56 -4.44
CA ILE A 160 -11.37 12.03 -3.85
C ILE A 160 -11.41 13.55 -3.67
N ASP A 161 -11.82 14.30 -4.70
CA ASP A 161 -11.85 15.76 -4.71
C ASP A 161 -12.92 16.34 -3.78
N SER A 162 -14.04 15.64 -3.61
CA SER A 162 -15.12 16.04 -2.68
C SER A 162 -14.89 15.59 -1.23
N GLY A 163 -13.85 14.77 -1.00
CA GLY A 163 -13.48 14.24 0.30
C GLY A 163 -13.96 12.80 0.48
N LEU A 164 -13.00 11.90 0.73
CA LEU A 164 -13.29 10.51 1.02
C LEU A 164 -14.06 10.35 2.35
N PRO A 165 -14.92 9.34 2.48
CA PRO A 165 -15.69 9.08 3.69
C PRO A 165 -14.80 8.40 4.75
N TRP A 166 -13.87 9.15 5.33
CA TRP A 166 -12.78 8.62 6.17
C TRP A 166 -13.23 7.68 7.28
N GLU A 167 -14.35 7.99 7.94
CA GLU A 167 -14.88 7.23 9.08
C GLU A 167 -15.77 6.03 8.69
N GLU A 168 -16.04 5.82 7.39
CA GLU A 168 -16.91 4.74 6.94
C GLU A 168 -16.22 3.38 7.08
N SER A 169 -16.73 2.57 7.99
CA SER A 169 -16.28 1.18 8.20
C SER A 169 -16.68 0.28 7.04
N ARG A 170 -15.75 -0.57 6.60
CA ARG A 170 -15.91 -1.51 5.49
C ARG A 170 -15.09 -2.77 5.71
N TYR A 171 -15.43 -3.82 4.97
CA TYR A 171 -14.64 -5.05 4.95
C TYR A 171 -13.31 -4.81 4.23
N ILE A 172 -12.20 -5.22 4.84
CA ILE A 172 -10.84 -5.03 4.31
C ILE A 172 -10.13 -6.38 4.30
N PRO A 173 -10.04 -7.06 3.14
CA PRO A 173 -9.25 -8.27 2.99
C PRO A 173 -7.80 -8.04 3.39
N GLY A 174 -7.29 -8.86 4.31
CA GLY A 174 -5.91 -8.76 4.80
C GLY A 174 -5.74 -7.92 6.07
N PHE A 175 -6.82 -7.35 6.60
CA PHE A 175 -6.89 -6.66 7.89
C PHE A 175 -7.68 -7.48 8.93
N ASP A 176 -7.99 -6.89 10.11
CA ASP A 176 -8.84 -7.45 11.18
C ASP A 176 -10.35 -7.47 10.82
N ASN A 177 -10.66 -7.92 9.60
CA ASN A 177 -11.97 -7.95 8.94
C ASN A 177 -12.55 -6.56 8.57
N PHE A 178 -12.70 -5.63 9.52
CA PHE A 178 -13.31 -4.32 9.26
C PHE A 178 -12.41 -3.16 9.66
N GLY A 179 -12.45 -2.09 8.88
CA GLY A 179 -11.72 -0.86 9.18
C GLY A 179 -12.25 0.33 8.39
N THR A 180 -11.64 1.49 8.64
CA THR A 180 -11.93 2.78 8.01
C THR A 180 -11.33 2.88 6.61
N VAL A 181 -11.58 4.00 5.89
CA VAL A 181 -10.87 4.27 4.63
C VAL A 181 -9.36 4.41 4.84
N ALA A 182 -8.94 4.99 5.97
CA ALA A 182 -7.53 5.08 6.33
C ALA A 182 -6.88 3.70 6.50
N ASP A 183 -7.64 2.75 7.06
CA ASP A 183 -7.20 1.35 7.17
C ASP A 183 -7.11 0.68 5.81
N SER A 184 -8.05 0.95 4.90
CA SER A 184 -8.01 0.39 3.55
C SER A 184 -6.78 0.90 2.79
N LEU A 185 -6.48 2.19 2.86
CA LEU A 185 -5.30 2.77 2.21
C LEU A 185 -3.97 2.26 2.77
N THR A 186 -3.96 1.66 3.97
CA THR A 186 -2.76 1.08 4.58
C THR A 186 -2.70 -0.46 4.52
N TRP A 187 -3.82 -1.18 4.50
CA TRP A 187 -3.84 -2.64 4.68
C TRP A 187 -4.58 -3.43 3.60
N ASP A 188 -5.31 -2.77 2.71
CA ASP A 188 -6.23 -3.47 1.81
C ASP A 188 -5.50 -4.32 0.76
N ARG A 189 -6.06 -5.50 0.49
CA ARG A 189 -5.57 -6.46 -0.52
C ARG A 189 -6.69 -6.94 -1.44
N SER A 190 -7.82 -6.22 -1.46
CA SER A 190 -9.01 -6.51 -2.26
C SER A 190 -8.69 -6.77 -3.73
N LEU A 191 -7.85 -5.95 -4.36
CA LEU A 191 -7.52 -6.08 -5.77
C LEU A 191 -6.78 -7.38 -6.07
N VAL A 192 -5.71 -7.67 -5.31
CA VAL A 192 -4.95 -8.90 -5.51
C VAL A 192 -5.80 -10.13 -5.17
N HIS A 193 -6.69 -10.02 -4.19
CA HIS A 193 -7.65 -11.07 -3.88
C HIS A 193 -8.61 -11.33 -5.06
N ALA A 194 -9.24 -10.29 -5.60
CA ALA A 194 -10.12 -10.34 -6.77
C ALA A 194 -9.41 -10.93 -8.01
N ILE A 195 -8.18 -10.49 -8.29
CA ILE A 195 -7.38 -10.98 -9.41
C ILE A 195 -7.09 -12.48 -9.27
N ASN A 196 -6.77 -12.94 -8.06
CA ASN A 196 -6.53 -14.36 -7.79
C ASN A 196 -7.80 -15.20 -7.94
N LEU A 197 -8.96 -14.66 -7.58
CA LEU A 197 -10.26 -15.31 -7.79
C LEU A 197 -10.57 -15.47 -9.29
N GLN A 198 -10.35 -14.41 -10.07
CA GLN A 198 -10.52 -14.44 -11.53
C GLN A 198 -9.60 -15.45 -12.19
N LYS A 199 -8.32 -15.51 -11.78
CA LYS A 199 -7.36 -16.53 -12.23
C LYS A 199 -7.77 -17.96 -11.90
N ARG A 200 -8.60 -18.16 -10.87
CA ARG A 200 -9.17 -19.47 -10.48
C ARG A 200 -10.49 -19.78 -11.19
N GLY A 201 -10.92 -18.95 -12.13
CA GLY A 201 -12.14 -19.14 -12.91
C GLY A 201 -13.41 -18.59 -12.24
N ASN A 202 -13.29 -17.76 -11.19
CA ASN A 202 -14.44 -17.12 -10.58
C ASN A 202 -14.60 -15.70 -11.15
N PRO A 203 -15.71 -15.37 -11.82
CA PRO A 203 -15.89 -14.04 -12.39
C PRO A 203 -15.99 -12.99 -11.29
N VAL A 204 -15.27 -11.88 -11.47
CA VAL A 204 -15.32 -10.70 -10.60
C VAL A 204 -15.68 -9.48 -11.46
N GLU A 205 -16.81 -8.85 -11.16
CA GLU A 205 -17.27 -7.63 -11.80
C GLU A 205 -16.45 -6.42 -11.30
N GLY A 206 -16.32 -5.39 -12.14
CA GLY A 206 -15.53 -4.19 -11.85
C GLY A 206 -14.02 -4.34 -12.06
N LEU A 207 -13.50 -5.56 -12.22
CA LEU A 207 -12.08 -5.79 -12.49
C LEU A 207 -11.80 -5.63 -14.00
N SER A 208 -11.34 -4.45 -14.38
CA SER A 208 -10.89 -4.09 -15.74
C SER A 208 -9.48 -3.51 -15.72
N LEU A 209 -8.84 -3.33 -16.87
CA LEU A 209 -7.49 -2.73 -16.92
C LEU A 209 -7.49 -1.30 -16.34
N GLU A 210 -8.53 -0.53 -16.67
CA GLU A 210 -8.76 0.83 -16.21
C GLU A 210 -10.15 0.93 -15.60
N THR A 211 -10.27 1.76 -14.57
CA THR A 211 -11.53 2.06 -13.89
C THR A 211 -12.03 3.43 -14.35
N PRO A 212 -13.23 3.52 -14.97
CA PRO A 212 -13.77 4.80 -15.42
C PRO A 212 -13.88 5.82 -14.29
N GLY A 213 -13.35 7.03 -14.52
CA GLY A 213 -13.38 8.11 -13.54
C GLY A 213 -12.36 7.98 -12.41
N LEU A 214 -11.44 7.02 -12.49
CA LEU A 214 -10.30 6.90 -11.58
C LEU A 214 -8.99 7.05 -12.34
N SER A 215 -8.24 8.10 -12.00
CA SER A 215 -6.91 8.37 -12.52
C SER A 215 -5.92 7.26 -12.16
N GLN A 216 -4.83 7.21 -12.93
CA GLN A 216 -3.73 6.27 -12.72
C GLN A 216 -3.24 6.35 -11.26
N THR A 217 -3.15 5.20 -10.60
CA THR A 217 -2.87 5.12 -9.16
C THR A 217 -1.67 4.22 -8.92
N TYR A 218 -0.59 4.72 -8.32
CA TYR A 218 0.58 3.92 -7.96
C TYR A 218 0.46 3.41 -6.53
N CYS A 219 0.71 2.12 -6.31
CA CYS A 219 0.59 1.46 -5.01
C CYS A 219 1.68 0.43 -4.72
N GLY A 220 1.85 0.13 -3.44
CA GLY A 220 2.75 -0.88 -2.90
C GLY A 220 1.99 -1.93 -2.07
N HIS A 221 2.41 -2.12 -0.82
CA HIS A 221 1.82 -3.00 0.23
C HIS A 221 1.80 -4.51 -0.03
N THR A 222 1.46 -4.92 -1.25
CA THR A 222 1.34 -6.31 -1.65
C THR A 222 2.51 -6.69 -2.55
N PRO A 223 3.55 -7.38 -2.02
CA PRO A 223 4.70 -7.77 -2.81
C PRO A 223 4.30 -8.71 -3.95
N LEU A 224 4.53 -8.28 -5.19
CA LEU A 224 4.32 -9.07 -6.40
C LEU A 224 5.66 -9.51 -6.99
N ARG A 225 5.67 -10.62 -7.74
CA ARG A 225 6.90 -11.06 -8.44
C ARG A 225 7.30 -10.14 -9.58
N LYS A 226 6.33 -9.41 -10.13
CA LYS A 226 6.48 -8.45 -11.23
C LYS A 226 5.53 -7.28 -11.00
N PRO A 227 5.85 -6.10 -11.54
CA PRO A 227 4.90 -4.99 -11.55
C PRO A 227 3.61 -5.38 -12.27
N LEU A 228 2.47 -4.89 -11.79
CA LEU A 228 1.14 -5.24 -12.30
C LEU A 228 0.32 -3.98 -12.54
N LEU A 229 -0.40 -3.94 -13.66
CA LEU A 229 -1.42 -2.96 -13.98
C LEU A 229 -2.81 -3.62 -13.92
N ALA A 230 -3.68 -3.11 -13.05
CA ALA A 230 -5.05 -3.58 -12.85
C ALA A 230 -5.94 -2.47 -12.29
N ALA A 231 -7.13 -2.25 -12.84
CA ALA A 231 -8.14 -1.31 -12.34
C ALA A 231 -7.60 0.11 -12.09
N SER A 232 -6.84 0.66 -13.06
CA SER A 232 -6.08 1.92 -12.94
C SER A 232 -4.93 1.90 -11.91
N HIS A 233 -4.73 0.81 -11.17
CA HIS A 233 -3.65 0.66 -10.20
C HIS A 233 -2.39 0.07 -10.83
N ARG A 234 -1.24 0.66 -10.51
CA ARG A 234 0.11 0.23 -10.85
C ARG A 234 0.80 -0.24 -9.59
N PHE A 235 0.79 -1.55 -9.38
CA PHE A 235 1.48 -2.19 -8.28
C PHE A 235 2.98 -2.20 -8.57
N ILE A 236 3.74 -1.47 -7.77
CA ILE A 236 5.20 -1.34 -7.91
C ILE A 236 5.96 -2.00 -6.76
N ASP A 237 5.29 -2.51 -5.72
CA ASP A 237 5.96 -3.32 -4.71
C ASP A 237 6.33 -4.70 -5.29
N THR A 238 7.60 -4.82 -5.67
CA THR A 238 8.20 -6.07 -6.13
C THR A 238 9.00 -6.79 -5.04
N GLY A 239 8.77 -6.47 -3.77
CA GLY A 239 9.41 -7.09 -2.63
C GLY A 239 10.85 -6.62 -2.41
N GLY A 240 11.07 -5.31 -2.30
CA GLY A 240 12.42 -4.73 -2.10
C GLY A 240 13.17 -5.29 -0.88
N TYR A 241 12.45 -5.68 0.18
CA TYR A 241 13.03 -6.30 1.37
C TYR A 241 13.37 -7.79 1.19
N ILE A 242 12.87 -8.46 0.13
CA ILE A 242 12.99 -9.91 -0.07
C ILE A 242 14.33 -10.25 -0.76
N ARG A 243 15.38 -10.45 0.05
CA ARG A 243 16.74 -10.71 -0.46
C ARG A 243 16.98 -12.10 -1.08
N LYS A 244 16.10 -13.07 -0.82
CA LYS A 244 16.29 -14.48 -1.24
C LYS A 244 15.66 -14.83 -2.59
N SER A 245 14.93 -13.90 -3.19
CA SER A 245 14.24 -14.10 -4.46
C SER A 245 14.99 -13.38 -5.58
N LEU A 246 15.33 -14.10 -6.66
CA LEU A 246 15.93 -13.48 -7.85
C LEU A 246 14.94 -12.59 -8.61
N ASP A 247 13.65 -12.75 -8.36
CA ASP A 247 12.60 -11.96 -9.00
C ASP A 247 12.32 -10.66 -8.22
N SER A 248 12.59 -10.64 -6.92
CA SER A 248 12.21 -9.52 -6.05
C SER A 248 13.23 -8.39 -6.05
N GLY A 249 12.75 -7.16 -5.85
CA GLY A 249 13.61 -5.97 -5.87
C GLY A 249 12.87 -4.68 -5.53
N LEU A 250 13.63 -3.59 -5.50
CA LEU A 250 13.09 -2.23 -5.35
C LEU A 250 12.72 -1.71 -6.74
N SER A 251 11.44 -1.47 -6.99
CA SER A 251 11.00 -0.91 -8.26
C SER A 251 10.74 0.59 -8.20
N LEU A 252 10.98 1.26 -9.33
CA LEU A 252 10.73 2.67 -9.54
C LEU A 252 10.05 2.83 -10.90
N ALA A 253 8.92 3.54 -10.93
CA ALA A 253 8.21 3.86 -12.16
C ALA A 253 8.39 5.33 -12.50
N GLU A 254 8.51 5.64 -13.80
CA GLU A 254 8.39 7.01 -14.29
C GLU A 254 6.89 7.35 -14.38
N ALA A 255 6.49 8.41 -13.68
CA ALA A 255 5.09 8.82 -13.57
C ALA A 255 4.44 9.03 -14.96
N LEU A 256 3.18 8.62 -15.11
CA LEU A 256 2.38 8.75 -16.34
C LEU A 256 2.93 8.00 -17.57
N THR A 257 3.95 7.14 -17.38
CA THR A 257 4.47 6.26 -18.44
C THR A 257 4.35 4.79 -18.04
N ASP A 258 4.66 3.90 -18.98
CA ASP A 258 4.81 2.46 -18.72
C ASP A 258 6.24 2.07 -18.32
N ARG A 259 7.18 3.02 -18.20
CA ARG A 259 8.58 2.74 -17.86
C ARG A 259 8.71 2.46 -16.38
N ILE A 260 9.32 1.32 -16.09
CA ILE A 260 9.58 0.86 -14.72
C ILE A 260 10.90 0.11 -14.68
N TRP A 261 11.67 0.34 -13.63
CA TRP A 261 12.93 -0.34 -13.37
C TRP A 261 12.84 -1.08 -12.06
N THR A 262 13.50 -2.23 -11.97
CA THR A 262 13.67 -2.95 -10.70
C THR A 262 15.16 -3.11 -10.42
N ALA A 263 15.59 -2.56 -9.28
CA ALA A 263 16.93 -2.69 -8.75
C ALA A 263 17.02 -3.87 -7.77
N ARG A 264 18.06 -4.69 -7.91
CA ARG A 264 18.24 -5.92 -7.13
C ARG A 264 19.68 -6.16 -6.75
N ILE A 265 19.88 -6.71 -5.55
CA ILE A 265 21.18 -7.17 -5.09
C ILE A 265 21.39 -8.61 -5.59
N HIS A 266 22.39 -8.82 -6.43
CA HIS A 266 22.76 -10.15 -6.92
C HIS A 266 23.63 -10.90 -5.91
N PRO A 267 23.78 -12.24 -6.06
CA PRO A 267 24.63 -13.04 -5.17
C PRO A 267 26.11 -12.60 -5.10
N ASP A 268 26.58 -11.83 -6.08
CA ASP A 268 27.91 -11.21 -6.10
C ASP A 268 27.99 -9.88 -5.32
N GLY A 269 26.90 -9.49 -4.66
CA GLY A 269 26.77 -8.25 -3.88
C GLY A 269 26.51 -7.01 -4.74
N LYS A 270 26.46 -7.12 -6.07
CA LYS A 270 26.25 -5.95 -6.94
C LYS A 270 24.78 -5.65 -7.11
N ILE A 271 24.44 -4.36 -7.14
CA ILE A 271 23.13 -3.90 -7.56
C ILE A 271 23.07 -3.96 -9.09
N LYS A 272 22.06 -4.66 -9.63
CA LYS A 272 21.70 -4.57 -11.04
C LYS A 272 20.33 -3.97 -11.16
N VAL A 273 20.18 -3.09 -12.15
CA VAL A 273 18.92 -2.42 -12.48
C VAL A 273 18.50 -2.93 -13.85
N GLU A 274 17.26 -3.39 -13.94
CA GLU A 274 16.66 -3.87 -15.18
C GLU A 274 15.37 -3.11 -15.44
N GLU A 275 15.18 -2.66 -16.68
CA GLU A 275 13.87 -2.19 -17.14
C GLU A 275 12.90 -3.37 -17.21
N ARG A 276 11.66 -3.12 -16.78
CA ARG A 276 10.58 -4.10 -16.68
C ARG A 276 9.35 -3.58 -17.42
N THR A 277 8.39 -4.47 -17.58
CA THR A 277 7.05 -4.13 -18.08
C THR A 277 6.03 -4.48 -17.01
N PHE A 278 4.95 -3.70 -16.93
CA PHE A 278 3.79 -4.10 -16.16
C PHE A 278 3.13 -5.31 -16.80
N ASP A 279 2.98 -6.39 -16.03
CA ASP A 279 2.00 -7.43 -16.36
C ASP A 279 0.61 -6.78 -16.33
N ARG A 280 -0.31 -7.25 -17.17
CA ARG A 280 -1.68 -6.71 -17.26
C ARG A 280 -2.66 -7.82 -16.91
N ILE A 281 -3.73 -7.48 -16.21
CA ILE A 281 -4.81 -8.45 -16.00
C ILE A 281 -5.45 -8.83 -17.34
N GLU A 282 -5.83 -10.09 -17.47
CA GLU A 282 -6.63 -10.56 -18.60
C GLU A 282 -8.09 -10.23 -18.29
N CYS A 283 -8.70 -9.36 -19.11
CA CYS A 283 -10.10 -8.95 -18.97
C CYS A 283 -11.01 -9.90 -19.76
#